data_AF-A0A417YH20-F1
#
_entry.id   AF-A0A417YH20-F1
#
_cell.length_a   1.000
_cell.length_b   1.000
_cell.length_c   1.000
_cell.angle_alpha   90.00
_cell.angle_beta   90.00
_cell.angle_gamma   90.00
#
_symmetry.space_group_name_H-M   'P 1'
#
loop_
_entity.id
_entity.type
_entity.pdbx_description
1 polymer ?
#
loop_
_entity_poly.entity_id
_entity_poly.type
_entity_poly.pdbx_seq_one_letter_code
_entity_poly.pdbx_strand_id
1 'polypeptide(L)' 'MSIEEGLKMMEWVAFNLMPIICIVFVLNCVSLTKKIKTGKNTAKNTVWITITFILIIYSIMSVAALSY' A
#
# COMPACT_ATOMS: atom_id res chain seq x y z
N MET A 1 -23.17 -0.80 20.13
CA MET A 1 -22.01 -1.41 19.45
C MET A 1 -20.77 -0.88 20.17
N SER A 2 -20.09 -1.72 20.94
CA SER A 2 -18.93 -1.29 21.75
C SER A 2 -17.75 -0.95 20.85
N ILE A 3 -16.99 0.10 21.20
CA ILE A 3 -15.81 0.58 20.46
C ILE A 3 -14.77 -0.54 20.24
N GLU A 4 -14.69 -1.50 21.16
CA GLU A 4 -13.79 -2.65 21.09
C GLU A 4 -14.10 -3.61 19.93
N GLU A 5 -15.38 -3.80 19.59
CA GLU A 5 -15.77 -4.62 18.43
C GLU A 5 -15.50 -3.88 17.11
N GLY A 6 -15.65 -2.56 17.11
CA GLY A 6 -15.27 -1.73 15.97
C GLY A 6 -13.78 -1.80 15.67
N LEU A 7 -12.93 -1.80 16.71
CA LEU A 7 -11.47 -1.91 16.56
C LEU A 7 -11.06 -3.27 15.99
N LYS A 8 -11.62 -4.37 16.51
CA LYS A 8 -11.37 -5.74 16.03
C LYS A 8 -11.72 -5.90 14.54
N MET A 9 -12.82 -5.28 14.09
CA MET A 9 -13.22 -5.30 12.69
C MET A 9 -12.23 -4.54 11.80
N MET A 10 -11.71 -3.40 12.25
CA MET A 10 -10.70 -2.62 11.50
C MET A 10 -9.36 -3.35 11.41
N GLU A 11 -8.92 -3.99 12.49
CA GLU A 11 -7.70 -4.82 12.48
C GLU A 11 -7.81 -6.00 11.53
N TRP A 12 -8.95 -6.70 11.52
CA TRP A 12 -9.17 -7.82 10.62
C TRP A 12 -9.15 -7.40 9.14
N VAL A 13 -9.74 -6.24 8.84
CA VAL A 13 -9.66 -5.65 7.49
C VAL A 13 -8.21 -5.29 7.15
N ALA A 14 -7.49 -4.60 8.03
CA ALA A 14 -6.10 -4.22 7.80
C ALA A 14 -5.21 -5.46 7.54
N PHE A 15 -5.36 -6.51 8.36
CA PHE A 15 -4.56 -7.73 8.23
C PHE A 15 -4.76 -8.45 6.90
N ASN A 16 -5.99 -8.43 6.35
CA ASN A 16 -6.29 -9.05 5.06
C ASN A 16 -5.98 -8.12 3.87
N LEU A 17 -6.18 -6.81 4.02
CA LEU A 17 -6.03 -5.85 2.92
C LEU A 17 -4.55 -5.50 2.65
N MET A 18 -3.73 -5.41 3.70
CA MET A 18 -2.32 -5.03 3.63
C MET A 18 -1.46 -5.96 2.75
N PRO A 19 -1.54 -7.32 2.83
CA PRO A 19 -0.80 -8.19 1.94
C PRO A 19 -1.24 -8.03 0.47
N ILE A 20 -2.53 -7.80 0.22
CA ILE A 20 -3.06 -7.58 -1.13
C ILE A 20 -2.47 -6.29 -1.72
N ILE A 21 -2.46 -5.20 -0.94
CA ILE A 21 -1.88 -3.91 -1.35
C ILE A 21 -0.38 -4.05 -1.65
N CYS A 22 0.36 -4.80 -0.82
CA CYS A 22 1.78 -5.09 -1.07
C CYS A 22 2.01 -5.86 -2.38
N ILE A 23 1.21 -6.89 -2.67
CA ILE A 23 1.31 -7.66 -3.91
C ILE A 23 1.06 -6.74 -5.12
N VAL A 24 -0.01 -5.93 -5.07
CA VAL A 24 -0.34 -4.97 -6.12
C VAL A 24 0.78 -3.95 -6.31
N PHE A 25 1.39 -3.47 -5.23
CA PHE A 25 2.52 -2.55 -5.27
C PHE A 25 3.74 -3.18 -5.98
N VAL A 26 4.12 -4.41 -5.61
CA VAL A 26 5.26 -5.11 -6.23
C VAL A 26 5.01 -5.38 -7.72
N LEU A 27 3.80 -5.84 -8.09
CA LEU A 27 3.44 -6.06 -9.49
C LEU A 27 3.48 -4.76 -10.31
N ASN A 28 3.04 -3.65 -9.73
CA ASN A 28 3.13 -2.34 -10.37
C ASN A 28 4.58 -1.88 -10.55
N CYS A 29 5.47 -2.11 -9.59
CA CYS A 29 6.91 -1.81 -9.72
C CYS A 29 7.58 -2.64 -10.83
N VAL A 30 7.27 -3.93 -10.93
CA VAL A 30 7.76 -4.81 -12.01
C VAL A 30 7.20 -4.37 -13.36
N SER A 31 5.92 -4.02 -13.43
CA SER A 31 5.26 -3.48 -14.63
C SER A 31 5.88 -2.16 -15.08
N LEU A 32 6.15 -1.23 -14.15
CA LEU A 32 6.82 0.03 -14.41
C LEU A 32 8.22 -0.22 -14.99
N THR A 33 9.02 -1.08 -14.36
CA THR A 33 10.36 -1.45 -14.84
C THR A 33 10.32 -2.01 -16.27
N LYS A 34 9.34 -2.87 -16.57
CA LYS A 34 9.13 -3.39 -17.93
C LYS A 34 8.75 -2.27 -18.91
N LYS A 35 7.86 -1.35 -18.52
CA LYS A 35 7.43 -0.23 -19.37
C LYS A 35 8.56 0.76 -19.67
N ILE A 36 9.43 1.05 -18.69
CA ILE A 36 10.63 1.86 -18.87
C ILE A 36 11.55 1.22 -19.92
N LYS A 37 11.81 -0.08 -19.80
CA LYS A 37 12.63 -0.83 -20.79
C LYS A 37 12.02 -0.84 -22.20
N THR A 38 10.70 -0.70 -22.32
CA THR A 38 9.99 -0.70 -23.61
C THR A 38 9.77 0.72 -24.16
N GLY A 39 10.30 1.77 -23.50
CA GLY A 39 10.14 3.17 -23.93
C GLY A 39 8.70 3.70 -23.87
N LYS A 40 7.80 3.03 -23.14
CA LYS A 40 6.40 3.45 -23.01
C LYS A 40 6.28 4.57 -21.98
N ASN A 41 5.35 5.50 -22.19
CA ASN A 41 5.06 6.57 -21.23
C ASN A 41 4.68 5.97 -19.86
N THR A 42 5.52 6.22 -18.86
CA THR A 42 5.43 5.64 -17.52
C THR A 42 4.88 6.62 -16.48
N ALA A 43 4.63 7.89 -16.83
CA ALA A 43 4.27 8.94 -15.89
C ALA A 43 3.04 8.58 -15.03
N LYS A 44 1.95 8.08 -15.64
CA LYS A 44 0.76 7.63 -14.91
C LYS A 44 1.04 6.45 -13.96
N ASN A 45 1.89 5.51 -14.38
CA ASN A 45 2.22 4.34 -13.57
C ASN A 45 3.12 4.72 -12.39
N THR A 46 4.05 5.65 -12.59
CA THR A 46 4.92 6.19 -11.55
C THR A 46 4.11 6.95 -10.50
N VAL A 47 3.20 7.84 -10.91
CA VAL A 47 2.32 8.56 -9.98
C VAL A 47 1.50 7.60 -9.13
N TRP A 48 0.93 6.55 -9.75
CA TRP A 48 0.17 5.54 -9.02
C TRP A 48 1.03 4.81 -7.97
N ILE A 49 2.23 4.39 -8.35
CA ILE A 49 3.19 3.70 -7.48
C ILE A 49 3.64 4.60 -6.32
N THR A 50 3.94 5.87 -6.58
CA THR A 50 4.34 6.82 -5.55
C THR A 50 3.21 7.02 -4.53
N ILE A 51 1.96 7.16 -4.98
CA ILE A 51 0.80 7.29 -4.08
C ILE A 51 0.64 6.01 -3.24
N THR A 52 0.73 4.82 -3.84
CA THR A 52 0.62 3.56 -3.09
C THR A 52 1.77 3.38 -2.10
N PHE A 53 2.99 3.76 -2.48
CA PHE A 53 4.16 3.67 -1.61
C PHE A 53 4.05 4.57 -0.38
N ILE A 54 3.63 5.83 -0.58
CA ILE A 54 3.41 6.78 0.50
C ILE A 54 2.33 6.26 1.45
N LEU A 55 1.24 5.70 0.92
CA LEU A 55 0.16 5.11 1.73
C LEU A 55 0.66 3.95 2.61
N ILE A 56 1.52 3.08 2.06
CA ILE A 56 2.12 1.95 2.79
C ILE A 56 3.06 2.46 3.90
N ILE A 57 3.97 3.38 3.58
CA ILE A 57 4.91 3.96 4.56
C ILE A 57 4.15 4.66 5.68
N TYR A 58 3.14 5.46 5.33
CA TYR A 58 2.33 6.17 6.31
C TYR A 58 1.63 5.18 7.26
N SER A 59 1.08 4.08 6.73
CA SER A 59 0.45 3.03 7.54
C SER A 59 1.44 2.38 8.52
N ILE A 60 2.66 2.06 8.07
CA ILE A 60 3.71 1.48 8.92
C ILE A 60 4.17 2.49 9.98
N MET A 61 4.34 3.75 9.59
CA MET A 61 4.78 4.83 10.46
C MET A 61 3.75 5.14 11.55
N SER A 62 2.45 5.13 11.22
CA SER A 62 1.38 5.33 12.21
C SER A 62 1.38 4.23 13.27
N VAL A 63 1.59 2.97 12.89
CA VAL A 63 1.73 1.86 13.86
C VAL A 63 2.98 2.02 14.70
N ALA A 64 4.12 2.36 14.08
CA ALA A 64 5.38 2.56 14.79
C ALA A 64 5.33 3.75 15.77
N ALA A 65 4.63 4.84 15.40
CA ALA A 65 4.44 6.02 16.24
C ALA A 65 3.48 5.76 17.42
N LEU A 66 2.51 4.85 17.26
CA LEU A 66 1.64 4.38 18.35
C LEU A 66 2.36 3.41 19.31
N SER A 67 3.53 2.90 18.92
CA SER A 67 4.31 1.91 19.68
C SER A 67 5.38 2.56 20.59
N TYR A 68 5.43 3.89 20.67
CA TYR A 68 6.33 4.69 21.51
C TYR A 68 5.52 5.56 22.48
#